data_AF-A0A061RA78-F1
#
_entry.id   AF-A0A061RA78-F1
#
_cell.length_a   1.000
_cell.length_b   1.000
_cell.length_c   1.000
_cell.angle_alpha   90.00
_cell.angle_beta   90.00
_cell.angle_gamma   90.00
#
_symmetry.space_group_name_H-M   'P 1'
#
loop_
_entity.id
_entity.type
_entity.pdbx_description
1 polymer ?
#
loop_
_entity_poly.entity_id
_entity_poly.type
_entity_poly.pdbx_seq_one_letter_code
_entity_poly.pdbx_strand_id
1 'polypeptide(L)'
;MASKSEETGAPVGAATGGKRSGAIADLLAHETNTIGDVITIGLHDAAEKGLTKVIEKIFDRTMDLNIDMRDKYERTALHWAAESGHAETCEMLLELGAEPAARESLGRTAIHLAARAGHLSVIESILKKLEDDEEEAKSAMNAEDNNGITPLFLARQRGDDQGMKVFEFLITNGANYEVNKWAEVSEDP
;
A
#
# COMPACT_ATOMS: atom_id res chain seq x y z
N MET A 1 -54.56 27.53 -42.04
CA MET A 1 -55.48 26.99 -41.01
C MET A 1 -54.70 25.90 -40.28
N ALA A 2 -54.13 26.21 -39.11
CA ALA A 2 -54.57 25.73 -37.78
C ALA A 2 -54.62 24.18 -37.71
N SER A 3 -54.01 23.46 -36.76
CA SER A 3 -53.82 23.73 -35.32
C SER A 3 -52.92 22.66 -34.67
N LYS A 4 -52.30 23.02 -33.53
CA LYS A 4 -51.60 22.15 -32.55
C LYS A 4 -52.57 21.24 -31.76
N SER A 5 -52.07 20.11 -31.26
CA SER A 5 -52.32 19.48 -29.93
C SER A 5 -51.48 18.19 -29.83
N GLU A 6 -50.39 18.13 -29.06
CA GLU A 6 -50.31 17.68 -27.64
C GLU A 6 -50.51 16.17 -27.39
N GLU A 7 -49.38 15.55 -27.02
CA GLU A 7 -49.13 14.65 -25.88
C GLU A 7 -49.73 13.22 -25.78
N THR A 8 -48.81 12.27 -25.52
CA THR A 8 -48.82 11.18 -24.52
C THR A 8 -48.52 9.79 -25.08
N GLY A 9 -47.49 9.14 -24.51
CA GLY A 9 -47.24 7.71 -24.74
C GLY A 9 -45.80 7.23 -24.54
N ALA A 10 -45.16 7.55 -23.41
CA ALA A 10 -44.13 6.66 -22.85
C ALA A 10 -44.83 5.60 -21.98
N PRO A 11 -44.25 4.39 -21.81
CA PRO A 11 -43.27 4.25 -20.74
C PRO A 11 -42.07 3.37 -21.13
N VAL A 12 -40.86 3.91 -20.94
CA VAL A 12 -39.62 3.14 -20.94
C VAL A 12 -39.17 2.96 -19.50
N GLY A 13 -39.08 1.71 -19.07
CA GLY A 13 -38.07 1.22 -18.13
C GLY A 13 -38.05 1.83 -16.73
N ALA A 14 -38.79 1.22 -15.80
CA ALA A 14 -38.50 1.30 -14.38
C ALA A 14 -37.18 0.58 -14.05
N ALA A 15 -36.22 1.31 -13.46
CA ALA A 15 -35.14 0.76 -12.62
C ALA A 15 -34.49 1.88 -11.79
N THR A 16 -35.26 2.48 -10.88
CA THR A 16 -34.73 3.34 -9.82
C THR A 16 -34.18 2.49 -8.69
N GLY A 17 -32.90 2.66 -8.34
CA GLY A 17 -32.36 2.03 -7.13
C GLY A 17 -30.85 2.11 -6.88
N GLY A 18 -30.10 2.96 -7.58
CA GLY A 18 -28.66 3.12 -7.36
C GLY A 18 -28.33 4.11 -6.24
N LYS A 19 -28.56 3.75 -4.97
CA LYS A 19 -27.97 4.47 -3.82
C LYS A 19 -26.50 4.09 -3.65
N ARG A 20 -25.61 4.55 -4.54
CA ARG A 20 -24.13 4.49 -4.36
C ARG A 20 -23.40 5.63 -5.10
N SER A 21 -23.86 6.87 -4.98
CA SER A 21 -23.21 8.02 -5.64
C SER A 21 -22.67 9.10 -4.67
N GLY A 22 -22.75 8.88 -3.34
CA GLY A 22 -22.22 9.83 -2.36
C GLY A 22 -20.72 9.70 -2.11
N ALA A 23 -20.24 8.50 -1.75
CA ALA A 23 -18.84 8.29 -1.38
C ALA A 23 -17.85 8.55 -2.54
N ILE A 24 -18.27 8.26 -3.77
CA ILE A 24 -17.45 8.52 -4.97
C ILE A 24 -17.47 10.02 -5.32
N ALA A 25 -18.54 10.75 -4.99
CA ALA A 25 -18.64 12.19 -5.23
C ALA A 25 -17.86 13.00 -4.18
N ASP A 26 -17.77 12.51 -2.95
CA ASP A 26 -16.90 13.10 -1.92
C ASP A 26 -15.41 12.93 -2.29
N LEU A 27 -15.06 11.85 -3.01
CA LEU A 27 -13.72 11.63 -3.58
C LEU A 27 -13.38 12.63 -4.71
N LEU A 28 -14.39 13.25 -5.34
CA LEU A 28 -14.24 14.22 -6.44
C LEU A 28 -14.05 15.67 -5.96
N ALA A 29 -14.17 15.96 -4.66
CA ALA A 29 -14.26 17.34 -4.15
C ALA A 29 -12.91 18.03 -3.92
N HIS A 30 -11.78 17.31 -3.95
CA HIS A 30 -10.46 17.89 -3.75
C HIS A 30 -9.47 17.45 -4.84
N GLU A 31 -9.25 18.34 -5.81
CA GLU A 31 -8.02 18.44 -6.63
C GLU A 31 -7.50 17.17 -7.33
N THR A 32 -8.24 16.57 -8.27
CA THR A 32 -7.66 15.59 -9.20
C THR A 32 -8.04 15.87 -10.64
N ASN A 33 -7.03 16.08 -11.48
CA ASN A 33 -7.20 16.63 -12.83
C ASN A 33 -6.89 15.61 -13.94
N THR A 34 -6.85 14.31 -13.64
CA THR A 34 -6.80 13.24 -14.65
C THR A 34 -7.50 11.96 -14.20
N ILE A 35 -7.91 11.10 -15.15
CA ILE A 35 -8.44 9.74 -14.86
C ILE A 35 -7.43 8.90 -14.08
N GLY A 36 -6.12 9.13 -14.29
CA GLY A 36 -5.04 8.44 -13.56
C GLY A 36 -5.07 8.70 -12.06
N ASP A 37 -5.27 9.95 -11.63
CA ASP A 37 -5.32 10.32 -10.22
C ASP A 37 -6.46 9.60 -9.46
N VAL A 38 -7.62 9.45 -10.11
CA VAL A 38 -8.78 8.75 -9.53
C VAL A 38 -8.49 7.26 -9.36
N ILE A 39 -7.82 6.63 -10.33
CA ILE A 39 -7.46 5.20 -10.25
C ILE A 39 -6.39 4.99 -9.17
N THR A 40 -5.40 5.88 -9.06
CA THR A 40 -4.38 5.86 -8.00
C THR A 40 -5.01 5.92 -6.62
N ILE A 41 -5.88 6.91 -6.37
CA ILE A 41 -6.59 7.03 -5.09
C ILE A 41 -7.41 5.77 -4.81
N GLY A 42 -8.14 5.27 -5.80
CA GLY A 42 -8.98 4.08 -5.66
C GLY A 42 -8.17 2.82 -5.32
N LEU A 43 -7.00 2.63 -5.94
CA LEU A 43 -6.12 1.50 -5.68
C LEU A 43 -5.49 1.58 -4.28
N HIS A 44 -4.99 2.75 -3.89
CA HIS A 44 -4.37 2.95 -2.58
C HIS A 44 -5.39 2.83 -1.43
N ASP A 45 -6.58 3.43 -1.56
CA ASP A 45 -7.64 3.30 -0.55
C ASP A 45 -8.14 1.85 -0.42
N ALA A 46 -8.23 1.12 -1.55
CA ALA A 46 -8.55 -0.30 -1.52
C ALA A 46 -7.46 -1.13 -0.82
N ALA A 47 -6.19 -0.81 -1.05
CA ALA A 47 -5.06 -1.47 -0.42
C ALA A 47 -4.97 -1.18 1.09
N GLU A 48 -5.16 0.07 1.49
CA GLU A 48 -5.20 0.52 2.89
C GLU A 48 -6.31 -0.20 3.68
N LYS A 49 -7.44 -0.51 3.03
CA LYS A 49 -8.60 -1.19 3.64
C LYS A 49 -8.61 -2.71 3.47
N GLY A 50 -7.63 -3.27 2.77
CA GLY A 50 -7.52 -4.71 2.53
C GLY A 50 -8.60 -5.26 1.60
N LEU A 51 -9.12 -4.45 0.67
CA LEU A 51 -10.22 -4.80 -0.22
C LEU A 51 -9.72 -5.51 -1.48
N THR A 52 -9.18 -6.73 -1.32
CA THR A 52 -8.62 -7.57 -2.39
C THR A 52 -9.53 -7.67 -3.63
N LYS A 53 -10.83 -7.97 -3.43
CA LYS A 53 -11.83 -8.05 -4.52
C LYS A 53 -12.03 -6.75 -5.30
N VAL A 54 -11.74 -5.60 -4.69
CA VAL A 54 -11.81 -4.30 -5.37
C VAL A 54 -10.55 -4.13 -6.22
N ILE A 55 -9.38 -4.47 -5.68
CA ILE A 55 -8.10 -4.44 -6.40
C ILE A 55 -8.14 -5.32 -7.64
N GLU A 56 -8.58 -6.58 -7.51
CA GLU A 56 -8.79 -7.50 -8.65
C GLU A 56 -9.66 -6.86 -9.74
N LYS A 57 -10.79 -6.26 -9.36
CA LYS A 57 -11.70 -5.61 -10.32
C LYS A 57 -11.11 -4.37 -10.98
N ILE A 58 -10.28 -3.61 -10.26
CA ILE A 58 -9.60 -2.44 -10.84
C ILE A 58 -8.60 -2.92 -11.88
N PHE A 59 -7.86 -3.99 -11.57
CA PHE A 59 -6.88 -4.61 -12.46
C PHE A 59 -7.55 -5.20 -13.72
N ASP A 60 -8.59 -6.02 -13.55
CA ASP A 60 -9.35 -6.63 -14.67
C ASP A 60 -9.92 -5.60 -15.65
N ARG A 61 -10.34 -4.45 -15.15
CA ARG A 61 -10.97 -3.38 -15.96
C ARG A 61 -9.96 -2.44 -16.59
N THR A 62 -8.71 -2.49 -16.17
CA THR A 62 -7.67 -1.55 -16.54
C THR A 62 -6.46 -2.34 -17.00
N MET A 63 -6.51 -2.85 -18.24
CA MET A 63 -5.49 -3.74 -18.81
C MET A 63 -4.06 -3.17 -18.83
N ASP A 64 -3.91 -1.85 -18.64
CA ASP A 64 -2.61 -1.15 -18.60
C ASP A 64 -2.34 -0.48 -17.23
N LEU A 65 -2.93 -1.01 -16.14
CA LEU A 65 -2.70 -0.47 -14.80
C LEU A 65 -1.26 -0.71 -14.35
N ASN A 66 -0.53 0.36 -14.10
CA ASN A 66 0.71 0.27 -13.34
C ASN A 66 0.38 0.02 -11.86
N ILE A 67 0.75 -1.14 -11.32
CA ILE A 67 0.50 -1.51 -9.93
C ILE A 67 1.31 -0.65 -8.93
N ASP A 68 2.45 -0.11 -9.38
CA ASP A 68 3.34 0.76 -8.62
C ASP A 68 3.05 2.25 -8.84
N MET A 69 1.80 2.59 -9.17
CA MET A 69 1.37 4.00 -9.14
C MET A 69 1.60 4.61 -7.75
N ARG A 70 2.10 5.83 -7.76
CA ARG A 70 2.56 6.56 -6.57
C ARG A 70 1.62 7.70 -6.23
N ASP A 71 1.35 7.87 -4.94
CA ASP A 71 0.64 9.05 -4.44
C ASP A 71 1.59 10.23 -4.23
N LYS A 72 1.08 11.30 -3.63
CA LYS A 72 1.86 12.51 -3.30
C LYS A 72 2.99 12.31 -2.28
N TYR A 73 3.04 11.16 -1.60
CA TYR A 73 4.10 10.76 -0.67
C TYR A 73 5.02 9.71 -1.29
N GLU A 74 4.93 9.52 -2.62
CA GLU A 74 5.62 8.48 -3.38
C GLU A 74 5.27 7.06 -2.92
N ARG A 75 4.15 6.85 -2.21
CA ARG A 75 3.73 5.53 -1.73
C ARG A 75 2.99 4.77 -2.82
N THR A 76 3.29 3.48 -2.91
CA THR A 76 2.55 2.51 -3.74
C THR A 76 1.44 1.84 -2.94
N ALA A 77 0.57 1.06 -3.61
CA ALA A 77 -0.46 0.28 -2.95
C ALA A 77 0.12 -0.69 -1.89
N LEU A 78 1.29 -1.26 -2.16
CA LEU A 78 1.99 -2.17 -1.25
C LEU A 78 2.38 -1.48 0.05
N HIS A 79 2.77 -0.20 0.01
CA HIS A 79 3.08 0.57 1.22
C HIS A 79 1.85 0.72 2.12
N TRP A 80 0.71 1.07 1.54
CA TRP A 80 -0.56 1.24 2.28
C TRP A 80 -1.06 -0.07 2.86
N ALA A 81 -1.06 -1.16 2.08
CA ALA A 81 -1.44 -2.48 2.58
C ALA A 81 -0.51 -2.96 3.71
N ALA A 82 0.79 -2.68 3.59
CA ALA A 82 1.78 -3.09 4.58
C ALA A 82 1.67 -2.30 5.89
N GLU A 83 1.45 -0.98 5.82
CA GLU A 83 1.22 -0.15 7.00
C GLU A 83 -0.09 -0.52 7.72
N SER A 84 -1.13 -0.93 6.98
CA SER A 84 -2.42 -1.36 7.53
C SER A 84 -2.48 -2.82 8.00
N GLY A 85 -1.44 -3.62 7.73
CA GLY A 85 -1.35 -5.00 8.19
C GLY A 85 -2.15 -6.02 7.36
N HIS A 86 -2.48 -5.67 6.12
CA HIS A 86 -3.26 -6.53 5.22
C HIS A 86 -2.36 -7.50 4.44
N ALA A 87 -1.92 -8.57 5.10
CA ALA A 87 -1.05 -9.60 4.52
C ALA A 87 -1.58 -10.18 3.20
N GLU A 88 -2.85 -10.61 3.14
CA GLU A 88 -3.49 -11.13 1.92
C GLU A 88 -3.47 -10.11 0.77
N THR A 89 -3.62 -8.82 1.10
CA THR A 89 -3.55 -7.76 0.09
C THR A 89 -2.12 -7.52 -0.37
N CYS A 90 -1.13 -7.63 0.52
CA CYS A 90 0.28 -7.57 0.12
C CYS A 90 0.65 -8.73 -0.80
N GLU A 91 0.23 -9.96 -0.46
CA GLU A 91 0.42 -11.15 -1.31
C GLU A 91 -0.17 -10.92 -2.70
N MET A 92 -1.43 -10.50 -2.78
CA MET A 92 -2.09 -10.21 -4.07
C MET A 92 -1.35 -9.14 -4.87
N LEU A 93 -0.93 -8.03 -4.25
CA LEU A 93 -0.22 -6.96 -4.95
C LEU A 93 1.13 -7.45 -5.50
N LEU A 94 1.85 -8.28 -4.75
CA LEU A 94 3.09 -8.90 -5.18
C LEU A 94 2.89 -9.93 -6.30
N GLU A 95 1.78 -10.69 -6.28
CA GLU A 95 1.38 -11.58 -7.38
C GLU A 95 1.04 -10.81 -8.66
N LEU A 96 0.47 -9.61 -8.52
CA LEU A 96 0.22 -8.68 -9.61
C LEU A 96 1.49 -7.93 -10.08
N GLY A 97 2.65 -8.23 -9.49
CA GLY A 97 3.95 -7.71 -9.91
C GLY A 97 4.37 -6.39 -9.26
N ALA A 98 3.82 -6.04 -8.09
CA ALA A 98 4.29 -4.87 -7.34
C ALA A 98 5.75 -5.04 -6.91
N GLU A 99 6.52 -3.95 -7.01
CA GLU A 99 7.94 -3.90 -6.64
C GLU A 99 8.11 -3.93 -5.11
N PRO A 100 8.62 -5.03 -4.50
CA PRO A 100 8.78 -5.16 -3.05
C PRO A 100 9.80 -4.17 -2.46
N ALA A 101 10.81 -3.77 -3.24
CA ALA A 101 11.84 -2.81 -2.84
C ALA A 101 11.46 -1.35 -3.13
N ALA A 102 10.22 -1.07 -3.54
CA ALA A 102 9.76 0.28 -3.79
C ALA A 102 9.94 1.15 -2.54
N ARG A 103 10.47 2.35 -2.72
CA ARG A 103 10.73 3.32 -1.63
C ARG A 103 9.76 4.50 -1.71
N GLU A 104 9.13 4.86 -0.59
CA GLU A 104 8.40 6.12 -0.45
C GLU A 104 9.33 7.32 -0.20
N SER A 105 8.77 8.53 -0.10
CA SER A 105 9.48 9.80 0.04
C SER A 105 10.59 9.86 1.12
N LEU A 106 10.48 9.11 2.21
CA LEU A 106 11.51 9.01 3.26
C LEU A 106 12.50 7.86 3.03
N GLY A 107 12.46 7.19 1.88
CA GLY A 107 13.33 6.05 1.54
C GLY A 107 12.86 4.71 2.12
N ARG A 108 11.68 4.68 2.77
CA ARG A 108 11.16 3.48 3.44
C ARG A 108 10.52 2.53 2.44
N THR A 109 10.72 1.25 2.63
CA THR A 109 10.05 0.18 1.90
C THR A 109 8.79 -0.30 2.64
N ALA A 110 8.00 -1.18 2.02
CA ALA A 110 6.85 -1.80 2.66
C ALA A 110 7.21 -2.51 3.99
N ILE A 111 8.37 -3.18 4.06
CA ILE A 111 8.86 -3.84 5.29
C ILE A 111 9.11 -2.83 6.42
N HIS A 112 9.63 -1.63 6.12
CA HIS A 112 9.79 -0.58 7.14
C HIS A 112 8.45 -0.18 7.76
N LEU A 113 7.42 0.02 6.92
CA LEU A 113 6.10 0.44 7.37
C LEU A 113 5.43 -0.66 8.19
N ALA A 114 5.49 -1.91 7.73
CA ALA A 114 5.00 -3.07 8.47
C ALA A 114 5.72 -3.25 9.82
N ALA A 115 7.05 -3.05 9.86
CA ALA A 115 7.83 -3.17 11.08
C ALA A 115 7.48 -2.07 12.10
N ARG A 116 7.33 -0.81 11.64
CA ARG A 116 6.83 0.30 12.47
C ARG A 116 5.43 0.02 13.03
N ALA A 117 4.57 -0.59 12.23
CA ALA A 117 3.20 -0.90 12.60
C ALA A 117 3.07 -2.21 13.42
N GLY A 118 4.11 -3.04 13.49
CA GLY A 118 4.12 -4.32 14.20
C GLY A 118 3.42 -5.46 13.45
N HIS A 119 3.37 -5.39 12.12
CA HIS A 119 2.65 -6.34 11.28
C HIS A 119 3.56 -7.46 10.78
N LEU A 120 3.87 -8.43 11.66
CA LEU A 120 4.73 -9.57 11.35
C LEU A 120 4.23 -10.37 10.12
N SER A 121 2.93 -10.65 10.03
CA SER A 121 2.37 -11.43 8.93
C SER A 121 2.59 -10.81 7.55
N VAL A 122 2.63 -9.48 7.47
CA VAL A 122 2.97 -8.76 6.23
C VAL A 122 4.44 -8.99 5.86
N ILE A 123 5.35 -8.90 6.83
CA ILE A 123 6.79 -9.11 6.62
C ILE A 123 7.04 -10.55 6.15
N GLU A 124 6.40 -11.53 6.80
CA GLU A 124 6.45 -12.93 6.38
C GLU A 124 5.98 -13.11 4.94
N SER A 125 4.88 -12.46 4.55
CA SER A 125 4.33 -12.52 3.19
C SER A 125 5.30 -11.95 2.14
N ILE A 126 5.90 -10.80 2.43
CA ILE A 126 6.88 -10.16 1.52
C ILE A 126 8.14 -11.03 1.40
N LEU A 127 8.70 -11.51 2.51
CA LEU A 127 9.92 -12.33 2.48
C LEU A 127 9.69 -13.69 1.81
N LYS A 128 8.51 -14.29 2.00
CA LYS A 128 8.13 -15.50 1.28
C LYS A 128 8.10 -15.26 -0.23
N LYS A 129 7.67 -14.08 -0.69
CA LYS A 129 7.72 -13.77 -2.12
C LYS A 129 9.14 -13.63 -2.66
N LEU A 130 10.06 -13.20 -1.80
CA LEU A 130 11.49 -13.04 -2.09
C LEU A 130 12.30 -14.31 -1.81
N GLU A 131 11.68 -15.44 -1.47
CA GLU A 131 12.40 -16.66 -1.04
C GLU A 131 13.32 -17.25 -2.12
N ASP A 132 13.01 -16.97 -3.39
CA ASP A 132 13.81 -17.39 -4.55
C ASP A 132 15.09 -16.55 -4.73
N ASP A 133 15.16 -15.35 -4.12
CA ASP A 133 16.33 -14.46 -4.16
C ASP A 133 16.76 -14.06 -2.75
N GLU A 134 17.67 -14.85 -2.19
CA GLU A 134 18.20 -14.65 -0.83
C GLU A 134 18.87 -13.27 -0.65
N GLU A 135 19.51 -12.75 -1.69
CA GLU A 135 20.20 -11.46 -1.60
C GLU A 135 19.19 -10.30 -1.62
N GLU A 136 18.11 -10.41 -2.40
CA GLU A 136 17.01 -9.46 -2.37
C GLU A 136 16.27 -9.50 -1.02
N ALA A 137 15.99 -10.68 -0.47
CA ALA A 137 15.38 -10.83 0.85
C ALA A 137 16.24 -10.19 1.96
N LYS A 138 17.56 -10.45 1.95
CA LYS A 138 18.50 -9.81 2.88
C LYS A 138 18.55 -8.30 2.68
N SER A 139 18.61 -7.83 1.44
CA SER A 139 18.61 -6.41 1.10
C SER A 139 17.33 -5.74 1.62
N ALA A 140 16.15 -6.35 1.43
CA ALA A 140 14.87 -5.83 1.88
C ALA A 140 14.77 -5.74 3.42
N MET A 141 15.30 -6.73 4.15
CA MET A 141 15.34 -6.71 5.62
C MET A 141 16.33 -5.67 6.19
N ASN A 142 17.41 -5.40 5.45
CA ASN A 142 18.48 -4.49 5.87
C ASN A 142 18.44 -3.13 5.17
N ALA A 143 17.40 -2.86 4.38
CA ALA A 143 17.26 -1.62 3.66
C ALA A 143 17.28 -0.46 4.66
N GLU A 144 18.06 0.57 4.34
CA GLU A 144 18.08 1.82 5.10
C GLU A 144 17.12 2.83 4.45
N ASP A 145 16.36 3.54 5.26
CA ASP A 145 15.65 4.75 4.84
C ASP A 145 16.61 5.94 4.67
N ASN A 146 16.12 7.11 4.28
CA ASN A 146 16.95 8.29 4.02
C ASN A 146 17.75 8.78 5.25
N ASN A 147 17.43 8.28 6.45
CA ASN A 147 18.13 8.60 7.70
C ASN A 147 18.99 7.43 8.22
N GLY A 148 19.20 6.38 7.43
CA GLY A 148 19.91 5.18 7.88
C GLY A 148 19.10 4.27 8.80
N ILE A 149 17.77 4.49 8.90
CA ILE A 149 16.91 3.68 9.76
C ILE A 149 16.53 2.39 9.03
N THR A 150 16.69 1.25 9.69
CA THR A 150 16.27 -0.07 9.19
C THR A 150 14.89 -0.48 9.71
N PRO A 151 14.22 -1.48 9.08
CA PRO A 151 13.00 -2.06 9.62
C PRO A 151 13.17 -2.62 11.03
N LEU A 152 14.32 -3.25 11.30
CA LEU A 152 14.66 -3.78 12.62
C LEU A 152 14.68 -2.69 13.69
N PHE A 153 15.24 -1.51 13.38
CA PHE A 153 15.22 -0.37 14.30
C PHE A 153 13.80 0.10 14.62
N LEU A 154 12.93 0.21 13.61
CA LEU A 154 11.54 0.63 13.78
C LEU A 154 10.76 -0.36 14.65
N ALA A 155 10.97 -1.66 14.45
CA ALA A 155 10.38 -2.71 15.29
C ALA A 155 10.80 -2.58 16.76
N ARG A 156 12.09 -2.32 17.02
CA ARG A 156 12.61 -2.09 18.37
C ARG A 156 12.05 -0.82 19.01
N GLN A 157 12.00 0.28 18.26
CA GLN A 157 11.54 1.58 18.77
C GLN A 157 10.09 1.52 19.24
N ARG A 158 9.27 0.65 18.63
CA ARG A 158 7.87 0.46 19.00
C ARG A 158 7.71 -0.05 20.44
N GLY A 159 8.58 -0.95 20.90
CA GLY A 159 8.67 -1.39 22.29
C GLY A 159 7.49 -2.18 22.86
N ASP A 160 6.51 -2.56 22.03
CA ASP A 160 5.39 -3.44 22.41
C ASP A 160 5.63 -4.90 21.97
N ASP A 161 4.76 -5.81 22.43
CA ASP A 161 4.88 -7.24 22.12
C ASP A 161 4.91 -7.54 20.61
N GLN A 162 4.24 -6.74 19.80
CA GLN A 162 4.22 -6.92 18.35
C GLN A 162 5.52 -6.45 17.71
N GLY A 163 6.04 -5.29 18.13
CA GLY A 163 7.36 -4.81 17.75
C GLY A 163 8.45 -5.80 18.12
N MET A 164 8.37 -6.41 19.31
CA MET A 164 9.32 -7.44 19.74
C MET A 164 9.25 -8.71 18.89
N LYS A 165 8.04 -9.18 18.51
CA LYS A 165 7.92 -10.32 17.59
C LYS A 165 8.54 -10.04 16.22
N VAL A 166 8.28 -8.85 15.66
CA VAL A 166 8.91 -8.44 14.40
C VAL A 166 10.43 -8.38 14.57
N PHE A 167 10.90 -7.80 15.66
CA PHE A 167 12.32 -7.67 15.95
C PHE A 167 13.01 -9.05 16.03
N GLU A 168 12.46 -9.98 16.80
CA GLU A 168 12.97 -11.35 16.95
C GLU A 168 12.96 -12.10 15.62
N PHE A 169 11.88 -11.96 14.85
CA PHE A 169 11.76 -12.57 13.53
C PHE A 169 12.83 -12.06 12.57
N LEU A 170 13.02 -10.74 12.48
CA LEU A 170 14.04 -10.14 11.60
C LEU A 170 15.45 -10.59 11.97
N ILE A 171 15.80 -10.63 13.27
CA ILE A 171 17.11 -11.16 13.73
C ILE A 171 17.28 -12.63 13.37
N THR A 172 16.24 -13.44 13.55
CA THR A 172 16.28 -14.89 13.24
C THR A 172 16.48 -15.14 11.74
N ASN A 173 16.00 -14.22 10.89
CA ASN A 173 16.17 -14.27 9.44
C ASN A 173 17.43 -13.52 8.95
N GLY A 174 18.33 -13.12 9.84
CA GLY A 174 19.63 -12.56 9.47
C GLY A 174 19.64 -11.05 9.19
N ALA A 175 18.68 -10.29 9.73
CA ALA A 175 18.78 -8.83 9.75
C ALA A 175 19.95 -8.37 10.62
N ASN A 176 20.71 -7.39 10.13
CA ASN A 176 21.86 -6.83 10.80
C ASN A 176 21.41 -5.96 11.98
N TYR A 177 21.79 -6.37 13.19
CA TYR A 177 21.52 -5.63 14.42
C TYR A 177 22.29 -4.30 14.50
N GLU A 178 23.47 -4.22 13.88
CA GLU A 178 24.44 -3.11 14.01
C GLU A 178 24.16 -1.90 13.11
N VAL A 179 23.04 -1.85 12.39
CA VAL A 179 22.77 -0.73 11.49
C VAL A 179 22.11 0.41 12.26
N ASN A 180 22.92 1.17 12.98
CA ASN A 180 22.63 2.51 13.48
C ASN A 180 23.92 3.18 13.94
N LYS A 181 24.64 3.83 13.02
CA LYS A 181 25.87 4.61 13.27
C LYS A 181 25.68 5.86 14.16
N TRP A 182 24.58 5.98 14.91
CA TRP A 182 24.31 7.15 15.75
C TRP A 182 24.75 7.00 17.22
N ALA A 183 25.36 5.88 17.62
CA ALA A 183 25.85 5.68 18.99
C ALA A 183 27.36 5.93 19.20
N GLU A 184 28.15 6.21 18.16
CA GLU A 184 29.62 6.39 18.30
C GLU A 184 30.12 7.85 18.22
N VAL A 185 29.26 8.86 18.10
CA VAL A 185 29.69 10.27 17.90
C VAL A 185 29.22 11.24 18.99
N SER A 186 28.89 10.76 20.20
CA SER A 186 28.56 11.68 21.31
C SER A 186 29.26 11.40 22.63
N GLU A 187 30.31 10.58 22.64
CA GLU A 187 31.25 10.53 23.75
C GLU A 187 32.61 11.05 23.28
N ASP A 188 32.71 12.37 23.13
CA ASP A 188 34.02 13.03 23.23
C ASP A 188 34.31 13.28 24.72
N PRO A 189 35.56 13.03 25.18
CA PRO A 189 35.95 12.85 26.58
C PRO A 189 35.98 14.11 27.46
#